data_AF-A0A151F323-F1
#
_entry.id   AF-A0A151F323-F1
#
_cell.length_a   1.000
_cell.length_b   1.000
_cell.length_c   1.000
_cell.angle_alpha   90.00
_cell.angle_beta   90.00
_cell.angle_gamma   90.00
#
_symmetry.space_group_name_H-M   'P 1'
#
loop_
_entity.id
_entity.type
_entity.pdbx_description
1 polymer ?
#
loop_
_entity_poly.entity_id
_entity_poly.type
_entity_poly.pdbx_seq_one_letter_code
_entity_poly.pdbx_strand_id
1 'polypeptide(L)'
;MQITVNVAQGGSGSPQPQPEPEKKPDLMVTRIEVHWSYSPDEFEIVHMYLDWVEFTITNLGNGDCEGNIRVQIWLDSRPEPIYDGIVYQGTLHSNQKYTHTEWFENLEIKYEGKHTVRVVVDPSDTISESNETNNTSETTFPEDQSILLLGDSLLYDTRTSALQYSSFTSRKIFF
;
A
#
# COMPACT_ATOMS: atom_id res chain seq x y z
N MET A 1 21.64 51.64 59.70
CA MET A 1 21.14 51.17 58.39
C MET A 1 21.91 49.89 58.09
N GLN A 2 21.33 48.72 58.35
CA GLN A 2 22.00 47.44 58.11
C GLN A 2 21.60 46.91 56.74
N ILE A 3 22.59 46.55 55.94
CA ILE A 3 22.42 45.94 54.61
C ILE A 3 22.46 44.42 54.83
N THR A 4 21.32 43.76 54.72
CA THR A 4 21.23 42.29 54.74
C THR A 4 21.44 41.78 53.32
N VAL A 5 22.52 41.04 53.10
CA VAL A 5 22.79 40.34 51.85
C VAL A 5 22.13 38.96 51.95
N ASN A 6 21.06 38.73 51.20
CA ASN A 6 20.45 37.40 51.10
C ASN A 6 21.29 36.53 50.17
N VAL A 7 21.98 35.54 50.75
CA VAL A 7 22.62 34.45 50.01
C VAL A 7 21.52 33.50 49.55
N ALA A 8 21.29 33.42 48.23
CA ALA A 8 20.41 32.43 47.64
C ALA A 8 21.02 31.04 47.82
N GLN A 9 20.35 30.18 48.59
CA GLN A 9 20.67 28.76 48.69
C GLN A 9 20.33 28.09 47.36
N GLY A 10 21.33 27.49 46.71
CA GLY A 10 21.15 26.69 45.52
C GLY A 10 20.32 25.45 45.83
N GLY A 11 19.10 25.39 45.29
CA GLY A 11 18.33 24.16 45.25
C GLY A 11 18.97 23.19 44.28
N SER A 12 19.55 22.11 44.79
CA SER A 12 19.95 20.94 43.99
C SER A 12 18.69 20.17 43.58
N GLY A 13 17.94 20.71 42.62
CA GLY A 13 16.94 19.93 41.91
C GLY A 13 17.68 18.95 41.02
N SER A 14 17.69 17.67 41.37
CA SER A 14 18.05 16.61 40.44
C SER A 14 17.20 16.80 39.18
N PRO A 15 17.78 16.79 37.96
CA PRO A 15 16.97 16.81 36.75
C PRO A 15 15.99 15.63 36.81
N GLN A 16 14.70 15.90 36.86
CA GLN A 16 13.69 14.87 36.70
C GLN A 16 13.96 14.21 35.34
N PRO A 17 14.07 12.87 35.25
CA PRO A 17 14.31 12.22 33.98
C PRO A 17 13.23 12.68 33.01
N GLN A 18 13.65 13.32 31.92
CA GLN A 18 12.76 13.65 30.83
C GLN A 18 12.11 12.35 30.36
N PRO A 19 10.78 12.30 30.13
CA PRO A 19 10.14 11.08 29.65
C PRO A 19 10.88 10.60 28.40
N GLU A 20 11.23 9.32 28.38
CA GLU A 20 11.84 8.68 27.21
C GLU A 20 10.90 8.89 26.02
N PRO A 21 11.42 9.24 24.82
CA PRO A 21 10.58 9.40 23.66
C PRO A 21 9.75 8.13 23.46
N GLU A 22 8.44 8.31 23.31
CA GLU A 22 7.50 7.20 23.18
C GLU A 22 7.84 6.40 21.92
N LYS A 23 8.05 5.08 22.09
CA LYS A 23 8.30 4.16 20.97
C LYS A 23 6.96 3.73 20.39
N LYS A 24 6.56 4.34 19.28
CA LYS A 24 5.36 3.97 18.52
C LYS A 24 5.70 3.36 17.16
N PRO A 25 4.88 2.44 16.64
CA PRO A 25 4.95 2.03 15.24
C PRO A 25 4.60 3.19 14.28
N ASP A 26 4.89 3.00 13.00
CA ASP A 26 4.53 3.89 11.88
C ASP A 26 4.35 3.06 10.60
N LEU A 27 3.16 2.52 10.40
CA LEU A 27 2.78 1.60 9.34
C LEU A 27 2.50 2.38 8.06
N MET A 28 3.37 2.19 7.07
CA MET A 28 3.21 2.80 5.76
C MET A 28 3.09 1.73 4.69
N VAL A 29 2.14 1.91 3.76
CA VAL A 29 2.13 1.14 2.51
C VAL A 29 3.23 1.70 1.59
N THR A 30 4.34 0.97 1.43
CA THR A 30 5.53 1.47 0.71
C THR A 30 5.66 0.95 -0.72
N ARG A 31 4.88 -0.06 -1.11
CA ARG A 31 4.83 -0.61 -2.47
C ARG A 31 3.44 -1.14 -2.76
N ILE A 32 2.96 -0.93 -3.98
CA ILE A 32 1.76 -1.55 -4.54
C ILE A 32 2.10 -1.98 -5.96
N GLU A 33 1.86 -3.25 -6.28
CA GLU A 33 1.92 -3.82 -7.62
C GLU A 33 0.57 -4.40 -7.99
N VAL A 34 0.10 -4.03 -9.18
CA VAL A 34 -1.22 -4.40 -9.68
C VAL A 34 -1.06 -5.31 -10.87
N HIS A 35 -1.68 -6.48 -10.80
CA HIS A 35 -1.72 -7.46 -11.86
C HIS A 35 -3.14 -7.59 -12.39
N TRP A 36 -3.26 -7.51 -13.71
CA TRP A 36 -4.54 -7.47 -14.40
C TRP A 36 -4.41 -8.19 -15.73
N SER A 37 -5.55 -8.62 -16.26
CA SER A 37 -5.66 -9.34 -17.52
C SER A 37 -6.80 -8.80 -18.38
N TYR A 38 -6.81 -9.17 -19.66
CA TYR A 38 -7.90 -8.91 -20.59
C TYR A 38 -8.38 -10.23 -21.21
N SER A 39 -9.68 -10.34 -21.46
CA SER A 39 -10.24 -11.39 -22.33
C SER A 39 -10.62 -10.78 -23.68
N PRO A 40 -9.97 -11.19 -24.78
CA PRO A 40 -10.41 -10.83 -26.12
C PRO A 40 -11.63 -11.69 -26.52
N ASP A 41 -12.60 -11.10 -27.21
CA ASP A 41 -13.57 -11.80 -28.05
C ASP A 41 -13.30 -11.38 -29.49
N GLU A 42 -13.28 -12.35 -30.41
CA GLU A 42 -12.76 -12.42 -31.79
C GLU A 42 -12.03 -11.21 -32.43
N PHE A 43 -12.34 -9.94 -32.14
CA PHE A 43 -11.62 -8.74 -32.59
C PHE A 43 -11.62 -7.54 -31.60
N GLU A 44 -12.14 -7.67 -30.37
CA GLU A 44 -12.25 -6.59 -29.38
C GLU A 44 -11.85 -7.06 -27.97
N ILE A 45 -11.26 -6.15 -27.17
CA ILE A 45 -11.13 -6.37 -25.72
C ILE A 45 -12.53 -6.19 -25.14
N VAL A 46 -13.13 -7.29 -24.65
CA VAL A 46 -14.49 -7.24 -24.10
C VAL A 46 -14.46 -7.08 -22.58
N HIS A 47 -13.48 -7.69 -21.92
CA HIS A 47 -13.39 -7.69 -20.47
C HIS A 47 -11.97 -7.41 -19.99
N MET A 48 -11.86 -6.58 -18.95
CA MET A 48 -10.65 -6.40 -18.16
C MET A 48 -10.90 -6.97 -16.77
N TYR A 49 -9.91 -7.64 -16.20
CA TYR A 49 -9.97 -8.21 -14.86
C TYR A 49 -8.82 -7.67 -14.01
N LEU A 50 -9.12 -7.33 -12.76
CA LEU A 50 -8.10 -7.22 -11.73
C LEU A 50 -7.81 -8.64 -11.23
N ASP A 51 -6.58 -9.12 -11.40
CA ASP A 51 -6.22 -10.50 -11.06
C ASP A 51 -5.73 -10.60 -9.61
N TRP A 52 -4.70 -9.81 -9.26
CA TRP A 52 -4.20 -9.71 -7.88
C TRP A 52 -3.48 -8.40 -7.61
N VAL A 53 -3.39 -8.04 -6.33
CA VAL A 53 -2.62 -6.90 -5.84
C VAL A 53 -1.59 -7.40 -4.85
N GLU A 54 -0.32 -7.11 -5.11
CA GLU A 54 0.76 -7.27 -4.14
C GLU A 54 1.05 -5.92 -3.49
N PHE A 55 1.18 -5.87 -2.16
CA PHE A 55 1.58 -4.64 -1.47
C PHE A 55 2.54 -4.94 -0.31
N THR A 56 3.35 -3.93 0.02
CA THR A 56 4.30 -3.99 1.14
C THR A 56 3.93 -2.97 2.20
N ILE A 57 3.75 -3.45 3.43
CA ILE A 57 3.64 -2.63 4.64
C ILE A 57 5.03 -2.53 5.25
N THR A 58 5.45 -1.34 5.66
CA THR A 58 6.70 -1.10 6.38
C THR A 58 6.39 -0.39 7.70
N ASN A 59 6.93 -0.88 8.81
CA ASN A 59 6.92 -0.13 10.06
C ASN A 59 8.14 0.81 10.07
N LEU A 60 7.95 2.09 9.76
CA LEU A 60 8.98 3.14 9.78
C LEU A 60 9.24 3.68 11.19
N GLY A 61 8.43 3.27 12.16
CA GLY A 61 8.42 3.80 13.51
C GLY A 61 9.50 3.20 14.38
N ASN A 62 9.70 3.80 15.54
CA ASN A 62 10.74 3.41 16.50
C ASN A 62 10.24 2.34 17.49
N GLY A 63 8.92 2.07 17.46
CA GLY A 63 8.25 1.03 18.24
C GLY A 63 7.79 -0.13 17.35
N ASP A 64 7.54 -1.26 18.00
CA ASP A 64 7.02 -2.45 17.35
C ASP A 64 5.50 -2.36 17.20
N CYS A 65 4.96 -2.92 16.12
CA CYS A 65 3.53 -3.09 15.94
C CYS A 65 3.15 -4.52 16.35
N GLU A 66 2.47 -4.67 17.48
CA GLU A 66 1.97 -5.97 17.97
C GLU A 66 0.51 -6.19 17.58
N GLY A 67 0.18 -7.42 17.18
CA GLY A 67 -1.20 -7.85 16.95
C GLY A 67 -1.56 -7.99 15.48
N ASN A 68 -2.81 -7.67 15.17
CA ASN A 68 -3.40 -7.88 13.86
C ASN A 68 -3.30 -6.59 13.05
N ILE A 69 -2.70 -6.66 11.87
CA ILE A 69 -2.72 -5.55 10.92
C ILE A 69 -3.87 -5.79 9.94
N ARG A 70 -4.84 -4.88 9.93
CA ARG A 70 -5.96 -4.86 9.00
C ARG A 70 -5.65 -3.96 7.81
N VAL A 71 -6.09 -4.36 6.62
CA VAL A 71 -5.94 -3.59 5.38
C VAL A 71 -7.26 -3.55 4.63
N GLN A 72 -7.52 -2.41 4.00
CA GLN A 72 -8.52 -2.28 2.95
C GLN A 72 -7.87 -2.01 1.59
N ILE A 73 -8.37 -2.67 0.55
CA ILE A 73 -8.03 -2.36 -0.85
C ILE A 73 -9.25 -1.76 -1.52
N TRP A 74 -9.08 -0.60 -2.13
CA TRP A 74 -10.10 0.15 -2.84
C TRP A 74 -9.77 0.19 -4.32
N LEU A 75 -10.80 0.12 -5.16
CA LEU A 75 -10.68 0.24 -6.61
C LEU A 75 -11.55 1.41 -7.09
N ASP A 76 -10.91 2.35 -7.76
CA ASP A 76 -11.52 3.56 -8.29
C ASP A 76 -12.34 4.30 -7.22
N SER A 77 -13.52 4.79 -7.58
CA SER A 77 -14.47 5.46 -6.68
C SER A 77 -15.58 4.52 -6.21
N ARG A 78 -15.31 3.21 -6.10
CA ARG A 78 -16.30 2.26 -5.55
C ARG A 78 -16.68 2.68 -4.11
N PRO A 79 -17.96 2.51 -3.72
CA PRO A 79 -18.43 2.94 -2.41
C PRO A 79 -17.90 2.07 -1.26
N GLU A 80 -17.45 0.85 -1.57
CA GLU A 80 -16.94 -0.13 -0.61
C GLU A 80 -15.58 -0.65 -1.08
N PRO A 81 -14.69 -1.06 -0.15
CA PRO A 81 -13.44 -1.68 -0.52
C PRO A 81 -13.68 -3.02 -1.24
N ILE A 82 -12.83 -3.34 -2.20
CA ILE A 82 -12.84 -4.65 -2.89
C ILE A 82 -12.22 -5.75 -2.01
N TYR A 83 -11.50 -5.37 -0.96
CA TYR A 83 -10.97 -6.24 0.08
C TYR A 83 -10.94 -5.53 1.43
N ASP A 84 -11.33 -6.22 2.50
CA ASP A 84 -11.20 -5.75 3.88
C ASP A 84 -10.87 -6.93 4.81
N GLY A 85 -9.66 -6.99 5.34
CA GLY A 85 -9.20 -8.17 6.07
C GLY A 85 -7.93 -7.97 6.90
N ILE A 86 -7.67 -8.94 7.78
CA ILE A 86 -6.42 -9.03 8.54
C ILE A 86 -5.40 -9.72 7.64
N VAL A 87 -4.29 -9.03 7.37
CA VAL A 87 -3.24 -9.50 6.47
C VAL A 87 -2.00 -9.97 7.22
N TYR A 88 -1.79 -9.49 8.45
CA TYR A 88 -0.66 -9.89 9.28
C TYR A 88 -1.11 -10.14 10.72
N GLN A 89 -0.56 -11.19 11.33
CA GLN A 89 -0.74 -11.53 12.73
C GLN A 89 0.64 -11.75 13.35
N GLY A 90 0.98 -11.00 14.40
CA GLY A 90 2.26 -11.14 15.09
C GLY A 90 2.85 -9.79 15.49
N THR A 91 4.19 -9.70 15.46
CA THR A 91 4.89 -8.46 15.77
C THR A 91 5.69 -8.02 14.55
N LEU A 92 5.28 -6.91 13.93
CA LEU A 92 6.07 -6.25 12.89
C LEU A 92 7.02 -5.26 13.58
N HIS A 93 8.26 -5.68 13.76
CA HIS A 93 9.25 -4.88 14.48
C HIS A 93 9.56 -3.56 13.74
N SER A 94 10.09 -2.60 14.48
CA SER A 94 10.64 -1.36 13.91
C SER A 94 11.54 -1.64 12.69
N ASN A 95 11.34 -0.88 11.61
CA ASN A 95 12.02 -0.98 10.31
C ASN A 95 11.78 -2.29 9.53
N GLN A 96 10.91 -3.20 10.01
CA GLN A 96 10.56 -4.40 9.25
C GLN A 96 9.49 -4.13 8.20
N LYS A 97 9.44 -5.07 7.24
CA LYS A 97 8.49 -5.08 6.14
C LYS A 97 7.71 -6.39 6.12
N TYR A 98 6.46 -6.30 5.69
CA TYR A 98 5.61 -7.42 5.39
C TYR A 98 4.99 -7.23 4.00
N THR A 99 5.08 -8.25 3.15
CA THR A 99 4.45 -8.24 1.81
C THR A 99 3.30 -9.22 1.80
N HIS A 100 2.15 -8.77 1.29
CA HIS A 100 0.93 -9.54 1.11
C HIS A 100 0.52 -9.56 -0.36
N THR A 101 -0.07 -10.66 -0.81
CA THR A 101 -0.67 -10.79 -2.13
C THR A 101 -2.14 -11.14 -1.97
N GLU A 102 -3.02 -10.27 -2.47
CA GLU A 102 -4.46 -10.49 -2.47
C GLU A 102 -4.95 -10.85 -3.87
N TRP A 103 -5.61 -12.00 -3.99
CA TRP A 103 -6.09 -12.54 -5.27
C TRP A 103 -7.57 -12.25 -5.44
N PHE A 104 -7.96 -11.81 -6.64
CA PHE A 104 -9.34 -11.54 -7.00
C PHE A 104 -9.81 -12.53 -8.07
N GLU A 105 -10.85 -13.30 -7.76
CA GLU A 105 -11.42 -14.24 -8.72
C GLU A 105 -12.41 -13.53 -9.63
N ASN A 106 -12.06 -13.41 -10.92
CA ASN A 106 -12.91 -12.85 -11.97
C ASN A 106 -13.48 -11.46 -11.64
N LEU A 107 -12.69 -10.60 -10.99
CA LEU A 107 -13.11 -9.24 -10.68
C LEU A 107 -13.06 -8.37 -11.93
N GLU A 108 -14.18 -8.32 -12.63
CA GLU A 108 -14.33 -7.52 -13.84
C GLU A 108 -14.31 -6.03 -13.53
N ILE A 109 -13.58 -5.28 -14.36
CA ILE A 109 -13.43 -3.84 -14.32
C ILE A 109 -13.64 -3.26 -15.73
N LYS A 110 -13.93 -1.96 -15.80
CA LYS A 110 -14.13 -1.29 -17.10
C LYS A 110 -12.83 -1.43 -17.92
N TYR A 111 -12.91 -1.77 -19.19
CA TYR A 111 -11.69 -1.89 -20.00
C TYR A 111 -11.04 -0.55 -20.35
N GLU A 112 -11.82 0.54 -20.35
CA GLU A 112 -11.36 1.87 -20.75
C GLU A 112 -10.88 2.71 -19.57
N GLY A 113 -9.74 3.36 -19.79
CA GLY A 113 -9.22 4.40 -18.90
C GLY A 113 -8.16 3.87 -17.94
N LYS A 114 -7.71 4.76 -17.06
CA LYS A 114 -6.84 4.40 -15.93
C LYS A 114 -7.72 4.13 -14.72
N HIS A 115 -7.43 3.03 -14.06
CA HIS A 115 -7.95 2.63 -12.78
C HIS A 115 -6.98 3.01 -11.67
N THR A 116 -7.49 3.18 -10.46
CA THR A 116 -6.69 3.46 -9.27
C THR A 116 -6.90 2.36 -8.23
N VAL A 117 -5.82 1.71 -7.80
CA VAL A 117 -5.82 0.87 -6.59
C VAL A 117 -5.29 1.70 -5.45
N ARG A 118 -6.06 1.79 -4.36
CA ARG A 118 -5.65 2.43 -3.12
C ARG A 118 -5.65 1.40 -1.99
N VAL A 119 -4.55 1.32 -1.26
CA VAL A 119 -4.38 0.42 -0.11
C VAL A 119 -4.28 1.27 1.15
N VAL A 120 -5.07 0.92 2.16
CA VAL A 120 -5.12 1.59 3.46
C VAL A 120 -4.78 0.57 4.54
N VAL A 121 -3.68 0.80 5.27
CA VAL A 121 -3.35 0.02 6.48
C VAL A 121 -4.02 0.64 7.70
N ASP A 122 -4.45 -0.21 8.63
CA ASP A 122 -5.21 0.17 9.83
C ASP A 122 -6.33 1.20 9.57
N PRO A 123 -7.29 0.90 8.67
CA PRO A 123 -8.33 1.85 8.26
C PRO A 123 -9.27 2.28 9.40
N SER A 124 -9.23 1.58 10.54
CA SER A 124 -10.06 1.85 11.72
C SER A 124 -9.29 2.60 12.81
N ASP A 125 -8.03 2.98 12.58
CA ASP A 125 -7.19 3.74 13.52
C ASP A 125 -7.15 3.07 14.92
N THR A 126 -6.86 1.76 14.92
CA THR A 126 -6.88 0.91 16.11
C THR A 126 -5.49 0.70 16.72
N ILE A 127 -4.44 0.89 15.94
CA ILE A 127 -3.04 0.85 16.32
C ILE A 127 -2.62 2.30 16.50
N SER A 128 -2.13 2.70 17.68
CA SER A 128 -1.64 4.08 17.84
C SER A 128 -0.24 4.22 17.27
N GLU A 129 -0.11 5.06 16.27
CA GLU A 129 1.09 5.24 15.49
C GLU A 129 1.77 6.58 15.80
N SER A 130 3.00 6.75 15.29
CA SER A 130 3.68 8.05 15.36
C SER A 130 3.19 9.02 14.29
N ASN A 131 2.58 8.51 13.22
CA ASN A 131 2.02 9.31 12.13
C ASN A 131 0.82 8.60 11.47
N GLU A 132 -0.39 8.99 11.81
CA GLU A 132 -1.62 8.39 11.23
C GLU A 132 -1.91 8.81 9.77
N THR A 133 -1.06 9.65 9.16
CA THR A 133 -1.34 10.27 7.86
C THR A 133 -0.66 9.60 6.67
N ASN A 134 0.22 8.63 6.88
CA ASN A 134 0.96 7.89 5.83
C ASN A 134 0.46 6.44 5.63
N ASN A 135 -0.65 6.06 6.27
CA ASN A 135 -1.25 4.73 6.17
C ASN A 135 -1.89 4.42 4.81
N THR A 136 -2.02 5.43 3.94
CA THR A 136 -2.67 5.29 2.63
C THR A 136 -1.67 5.52 1.50
N SER A 137 -1.62 4.58 0.56
CA SER A 137 -0.93 4.74 -0.72
C SER A 137 -1.82 4.29 -1.87
N GLU A 138 -1.56 4.82 -3.06
CA GLU A 138 -2.30 4.47 -4.27
C GLU A 138 -1.39 4.38 -5.49
N THR A 139 -1.84 3.62 -6.50
CA THR A 139 -1.19 3.51 -7.80
C THR A 139 -2.24 3.40 -8.91
N THR A 140 -1.88 3.80 -10.12
CA THR A 140 -2.78 3.76 -11.28
C THR A 140 -2.37 2.69 -12.28
N PHE A 141 -3.34 2.00 -12.87
CA PHE A 141 -3.13 0.96 -13.88
C PHE A 141 -4.21 1.00 -14.98
N PRO A 142 -3.98 0.47 -16.20
CA PRO A 142 -2.67 0.09 -16.69
C PRO A 142 -1.74 1.31 -16.64
N GLU A 143 -0.42 1.10 -16.48
CA GLU A 143 0.53 2.18 -16.76
C GLU A 143 0.20 2.80 -18.11
N ASP A 144 0.64 4.03 -18.39
CA ASP A 144 0.43 4.65 -19.69
C ASP A 144 1.14 3.81 -20.77
N GLN A 145 0.53 2.71 -21.18
CA GLN A 145 1.04 1.80 -22.15
C GLN A 145 0.58 2.42 -23.45
N SER A 146 1.49 3.10 -24.15
CA SER A 146 1.25 3.49 -25.55
C SER A 146 1.32 2.22 -26.41
N ILE A 147 0.32 1.36 -26.22
CA ILE A 147 0.05 0.15 -26.98
C ILE A 147 -0.81 0.58 -28.16
N LEU A 148 -0.24 0.45 -29.35
CA LEU A 148 -1.02 0.48 -30.57
C LEU A 148 -1.44 -0.96 -30.89
N LEU A 149 -2.74 -1.17 -31.07
CA LEU A 149 -3.29 -2.41 -31.62
C LEU A 149 -2.75 -2.59 -33.05
N LEU A 150 -1.87 -3.57 -33.26
CA LEU A 150 -1.37 -3.93 -34.60
C LEU A 150 -2.01 -5.24 -35.13
N GLY A 151 -3.22 -5.54 -34.68
CA GLY A 151 -3.97 -6.75 -35.07
C GLY A 151 -3.86 -7.91 -34.09
N ASP A 152 -4.52 -9.01 -34.47
CA ASP A 152 -5.18 -10.05 -33.65
C ASP A 152 -4.40 -10.72 -32.50
N SER A 153 -3.10 -10.45 -32.29
CA SER A 153 -2.32 -10.95 -31.14
C SER A 153 -1.01 -10.19 -30.89
N LEU A 154 -0.84 -9.01 -31.50
CA LEU A 154 0.42 -8.26 -31.49
C LEU A 154 0.21 -6.89 -30.87
N LEU A 155 0.85 -6.70 -29.71
CA LEU A 155 0.93 -5.40 -29.04
C LEU A 155 2.27 -4.77 -29.44
N TYR A 156 2.22 -3.55 -29.98
CA TYR A 156 3.44 -2.78 -30.21
C TYR A 156 3.70 -1.85 -29.04
N ASP A 157 4.81 -2.13 -28.36
CA ASP A 157 5.34 -1.22 -27.34
C ASP A 157 6.20 -0.16 -28.02
N THR A 158 5.62 1.04 -28.13
CA THR A 158 6.26 2.23 -28.71
C THR A 158 7.47 2.73 -27.93
N ARG A 159 7.67 2.30 -26.67
CA ARG A 159 8.81 2.70 -25.83
C ARG A 159 10.03 1.82 -26.04
N THR A 160 9.81 0.52 -26.22
CA THR A 160 10.88 -0.46 -26.42
C THR A 160 11.14 -0.76 -27.90
N SER A 161 10.29 -0.23 -28.80
CA SER A 161 10.31 -0.55 -30.24
C SER A 161 10.24 -2.06 -30.50
N ALA A 162 9.59 -2.80 -29.60
CA ALA A 162 9.50 -4.25 -29.64
C ALA A 162 8.08 -4.70 -29.95
N LEU A 163 7.96 -5.72 -30.80
CA LEU A 163 6.72 -6.49 -30.94
C LEU A 163 6.64 -7.44 -29.74
N GLN A 164 5.61 -7.28 -28.92
CA GLN A 164 5.30 -8.26 -27.90
C GLN A 164 4.14 -9.13 -28.40
N TYR A 165 4.41 -10.41 -28.55
CA TYR A 165 3.34 -11.41 -28.52
C TYR A 165 2.76 -11.38 -27.11
N SER A 166 1.43 -11.42 -26.99
CA SER A 166 0.74 -11.46 -25.70
C SER A 166 1.04 -12.77 -24.95
N SER A 167 2.23 -12.88 -24.36
CA SER A 167 2.57 -13.87 -23.36
C SER A 167 2.87 -13.15 -22.05
N PHE A 168 1.92 -12.37 -21.54
CA PHE A 168 1.87 -12.10 -20.12
C PHE A 168 1.41 -13.40 -19.46
N THR A 169 2.34 -14.13 -18.86
CA THR A 169 2.06 -15.44 -18.29
C THR A 169 1.30 -15.25 -16.97
N SER A 170 0.02 -15.63 -16.95
CA SER A 170 -0.45 -16.57 -15.93
C SER A 170 -1.45 -17.53 -16.55
N ARG A 171 -1.03 -18.79 -16.69
CA ARG A 171 -1.91 -19.91 -17.02
C ARG A 171 -3.07 -19.96 -16.02
N LYS A 172 -4.30 -19.90 -16.52
CA LYS A 172 -5.35 -20.82 -16.09
C LYS A 172 -6.30 -21.10 -17.26
N ILE A 173 -5.92 -22.08 -18.06
CA ILE A 173 -6.86 -22.80 -18.93
C ILE A 173 -7.80 -23.53 -17.97
N PHE A 174 -9.09 -23.19 -17.96
CA PHE A 174 -10.12 -24.07 -17.42
C PHE A 174 -10.51 -25.06 -18.53
N PHE A 175 -10.44 -26.36 -18.21
CA PHE A 175 -11.08 -27.43 -19.00
C PHE A 175 -12.52 -27.60 -18.52
#